data_AF-A0A6I2FY08-F1
#
_entry.id   AF-A0A6I2FY08-F1
#
_cell.length_a   1.000
_cell.length_b   1.000
_cell.length_c   1.000
_cell.angle_alpha   90.00
_cell.angle_beta   90.00
_cell.angle_gamma   90.00
#
_symmetry.space_group_name_H-M   'P 1'
#
loop_
_entity.id
_entity.type
_entity.pdbx_description
1 polymer ?
#
loop_
_entity_poly.entity_id
_entity_poly.type
_entity_poly.pdbx_seq_one_letter_code
_entity_poly.pdbx_strand_id
1 'polypeptide(L)'
;MITRAGYGAFGLVACALLSGCGTAADEHAGHTSSVSPSVTSVVSQPSSTVAVTTTGAAAGTSVPAASVTVGEVPGNPNAAKAVQPWVRDLVGADIEQLVRKCWTIEPQNVRSMYADKDGILAAVAQPGIDGQFAVIWKGPVQTVSVKRSEIASGYACPRVAPAGAASTFNEADARYTVQRYLSRWTGNPVDKDDVEGRYPLVCAGSVLANNPGRLTGTTAFGQLTSKSAGISDVDVSASVTNSSGVAQPMVFKTTIGPEGYCINDIN
;
A
#
# COMPACT_ATOMS: atom_id res chain seq x y z
N MET A 1 -5.59 -59.04 15.12
CA MET A 1 -5.69 -60.31 14.37
C MET A 1 -6.75 -60.08 13.30
N ILE A 2 -6.51 -59.96 12.00
CA ILE A 2 -5.58 -60.63 11.07
C ILE A 2 -5.10 -59.62 10.01
N THR A 3 -3.90 -59.91 9.51
CA THR A 3 -2.99 -59.18 8.61
C THR A 3 -3.36 -59.28 7.11
N ARG A 4 -3.00 -58.25 6.31
CA ARG A 4 -2.43 -58.27 4.93
C ARG A 4 -2.30 -56.80 4.46
N ALA A 5 -1.14 -56.15 4.31
CA ALA A 5 0.09 -56.40 3.54
C ALA A 5 -0.13 -56.45 2.01
N GLY A 6 0.26 -55.37 1.32
CA GLY A 6 0.39 -55.26 -0.13
C GLY A 6 1.44 -54.18 -0.48
N TYR A 7 2.57 -54.64 -1.01
CA TYR A 7 3.75 -53.86 -1.43
C TYR A 7 3.68 -53.44 -2.92
N GLY A 8 4.40 -52.38 -3.28
CA GLY A 8 4.79 -52.00 -4.65
C GLY A 8 5.08 -50.50 -4.72
N ALA A 9 6.28 -49.93 -4.63
CA ALA A 9 7.64 -50.21 -5.13
C ALA A 9 7.94 -49.61 -6.52
N PHE A 10 8.83 -48.59 -6.50
CA PHE A 10 9.78 -48.10 -7.51
C PHE A 10 9.33 -47.23 -8.72
N GLY A 11 10.04 -46.09 -8.85
CA GLY A 11 10.10 -45.24 -10.04
C GLY A 11 11.04 -44.04 -9.85
N LEU A 12 12.36 -44.27 -9.78
CA LEU A 12 13.44 -43.27 -9.85
C LEU A 12 13.81 -43.01 -11.32
N VAL A 13 13.81 -41.73 -11.77
CA VAL A 13 14.59 -41.21 -12.93
C VAL A 13 14.79 -39.71 -12.66
N ALA A 14 15.96 -39.22 -12.23
CA ALA A 14 17.22 -38.91 -12.92
C ALA A 14 17.24 -37.55 -13.67
N CYS A 15 18.33 -36.80 -13.42
CA CYS A 15 18.62 -35.40 -13.76
C CYS A 15 18.81 -35.12 -15.26
N ALA A 16 18.61 -33.85 -15.65
CA ALA A 16 19.46 -33.20 -16.66
C ALA A 16 19.58 -31.69 -16.37
N LEU A 17 20.80 -31.28 -16.02
CA LEU A 17 21.28 -29.91 -16.01
C LEU A 17 21.54 -29.47 -17.46
N LEU A 18 21.08 -28.29 -17.85
CA LEU A 18 21.63 -27.56 -18.99
C LEU A 18 22.02 -26.15 -18.54
N SER A 19 23.33 -26.00 -18.50
CA SER A 19 24.12 -24.79 -18.41
C SER A 19 23.98 -23.96 -19.70
N GLY A 20 23.85 -22.65 -19.55
CA GLY A 20 24.01 -21.66 -20.61
C GLY A 20 24.61 -20.38 -20.04
N CYS A 21 25.90 -20.19 -20.29
CA CYS A 21 26.73 -19.06 -19.86
C CYS A 21 27.12 -18.25 -21.11
N GLY A 22 27.32 -16.94 -20.99
CA GLY A 22 27.93 -16.08 -22.02
C GLY A 22 27.26 -14.70 -22.12
N THR A 23 27.66 -13.68 -21.35
CA THR A 23 28.80 -12.72 -21.52
C THR A 23 28.58 -11.63 -22.56
N ALA A 24 28.61 -10.36 -22.06
CA ALA A 24 29.36 -9.19 -22.57
C ALA A 24 29.06 -8.68 -24.01
N ALA A 25 29.19 -7.43 -24.40
CA ALA A 25 29.46 -6.13 -23.79
C ALA A 25 29.20 -5.05 -24.89
N ASP A 26 29.29 -3.79 -24.50
CA ASP A 26 29.75 -2.62 -25.27
C ASP A 26 28.90 -2.01 -26.40
N GLU A 27 28.34 -0.84 -26.05
CA GLU A 27 28.59 0.49 -26.64
C GLU A 27 29.10 0.58 -28.09
N HIS A 28 28.35 1.29 -28.95
CA HIS A 28 28.94 2.38 -29.74
C HIS A 28 27.92 3.36 -30.35
N ALA A 29 28.24 4.65 -30.20
CA ALA A 29 27.98 5.83 -31.06
C ALA A 29 26.55 6.10 -31.58
N GLY A 30 26.01 7.30 -31.54
CA GLY A 30 26.60 8.62 -31.37
C GLY A 30 25.87 9.57 -32.33
N HIS A 31 25.36 10.69 -31.85
CA HIS A 31 25.08 11.84 -32.71
C HIS A 31 25.43 13.13 -31.96
N THR A 32 26.52 13.72 -32.42
CA THR A 32 26.91 15.09 -32.20
C THR A 32 25.99 16.03 -32.97
N SER A 33 25.64 17.17 -32.36
CA SER A 33 25.35 18.39 -33.11
C SER A 33 25.83 19.60 -32.31
N SER A 34 26.68 20.34 -33.01
CA SER A 34 27.53 21.46 -32.63
C SER A 34 26.77 22.80 -32.54
N VAL A 35 27.23 23.64 -31.58
CA VAL A 35 27.55 25.09 -31.73
C VAL A 35 26.32 26.04 -31.80
N SER A 36 26.22 27.18 -31.10
CA SER A 36 27.22 28.18 -30.68
C SER A 36 26.70 29.04 -29.51
N PRO A 37 27.58 29.69 -28.71
CA PRO A 37 27.22 30.65 -27.68
C PRO A 37 27.15 32.09 -28.23
N SER A 38 26.08 32.82 -27.91
CA SER A 38 26.01 34.26 -28.18
C SER A 38 26.50 35.04 -26.96
N VAL A 39 27.68 35.64 -27.10
CA VAL A 39 28.22 36.70 -26.25
C VAL A 39 27.78 38.03 -26.84
N THR A 40 27.17 38.94 -26.06
CA THR A 40 27.26 40.40 -26.31
C THR A 40 27.03 41.20 -25.01
N SER A 41 28.14 41.82 -24.60
CA SER A 41 28.34 43.19 -24.10
C SER A 41 27.56 43.78 -22.92
N VAL A 42 28.38 44.20 -21.97
CA VAL A 42 28.17 45.07 -20.82
C VAL A 42 27.72 46.48 -21.23
N VAL A 43 26.71 47.01 -20.55
CA VAL A 43 26.44 48.45 -20.43
C VAL A 43 26.30 48.79 -18.95
N SER A 44 27.08 49.77 -18.48
CA SER A 44 27.07 50.30 -17.11
C SER A 44 26.24 51.58 -17.01
N GLN A 45 25.26 51.67 -16.10
CA GLN A 45 24.81 52.92 -15.45
C GLN A 45 23.69 52.68 -14.41
N PRO A 46 23.38 53.64 -13.51
CA PRO A 46 24.06 53.99 -12.27
C PRO A 46 23.35 53.44 -11.02
N SER A 47 24.05 53.46 -9.89
CA SER A 47 23.53 53.14 -8.55
C SER A 47 22.36 54.03 -8.15
N SER A 48 21.24 53.40 -7.80
CA SER A 48 20.20 53.97 -6.95
C SER A 48 20.02 53.06 -5.74
N THR A 49 20.59 53.48 -4.62
CA THR A 49 20.42 52.85 -3.31
C THR A 49 18.99 53.09 -2.83
N VAL A 50 18.12 52.10 -2.99
CA VAL A 50 16.86 52.05 -2.25
C VAL A 50 17.03 51.01 -1.15
N ALA A 51 17.09 51.48 0.09
CA ALA A 51 17.02 50.64 1.27
C ALA A 51 15.65 49.93 1.28
N VAL A 52 15.62 48.67 0.88
CA VAL A 52 14.48 47.80 1.13
C VAL A 52 14.62 47.30 2.57
N THR A 53 13.83 47.91 3.45
CA THR A 53 13.55 47.37 4.77
C THR A 53 12.93 45.98 4.58
N THR A 54 13.72 44.93 4.70
CA THR A 54 13.22 43.56 4.84
C THR A 54 12.52 43.47 6.19
N THR A 55 11.20 43.70 6.20
CA THR A 55 10.31 43.22 7.25
C THR A 55 10.59 41.74 7.43
N GLY A 56 11.06 41.36 8.62
CA GLY A 56 11.39 40.00 8.96
C GLY A 56 10.22 39.07 8.65
N ALA A 57 10.43 38.17 7.70
CA ALA A 57 9.60 36.99 7.59
C ALA A 57 9.74 36.26 8.91
N ALA A 58 8.63 36.15 9.65
CA ALA A 58 8.56 35.31 10.83
C ALA A 58 9.09 33.92 10.44
N ALA A 59 10.15 33.49 11.10
CA ALA A 59 10.66 32.14 10.98
C ALA A 59 9.49 31.21 11.28
N GLY A 60 8.97 30.54 10.24
CA GLY A 60 8.06 29.43 10.43
C GLY A 60 8.81 28.42 11.29
N THR A 61 8.29 28.16 12.48
CA THR A 61 8.83 27.16 13.39
C THR A 61 8.65 25.80 12.74
N SER A 62 9.62 25.37 11.92
CA SER A 62 9.69 24.00 11.46
C SER A 62 9.96 23.14 12.70
N VAL A 63 8.94 22.42 13.16
CA VAL A 63 9.10 21.44 14.23
C VAL A 63 10.18 20.45 13.78
N PRO A 64 11.29 20.28 14.54
CA PRO A 64 12.30 19.31 14.19
C PRO A 64 11.67 17.91 14.11
N ALA A 65 11.97 17.18 13.03
CA ALA A 65 11.42 15.86 12.73
C ALA A 65 11.58 14.80 13.84
N ALA A 66 12.46 15.07 14.81
CA ALA A 66 12.77 14.18 15.92
C ALA A 66 11.85 14.34 17.15
N SER A 67 10.91 15.30 17.19
CA SER A 67 10.16 15.62 18.41
C SER A 67 8.65 15.35 18.37
N VAL A 68 8.08 14.81 17.28
CA VAL A 68 6.63 14.54 17.24
C VAL A 68 6.36 13.20 17.92
N THR A 69 5.95 13.27 19.18
CA THR A 69 5.46 12.13 19.95
C THR A 69 4.02 11.82 19.57
N VAL A 70 3.72 10.56 19.27
CA VAL A 70 2.34 10.09 19.11
C VAL A 70 1.66 10.09 20.48
N GLY A 71 0.52 10.75 20.60
CA GLY A 71 -0.23 10.83 21.84
C GLY A 71 -0.68 9.44 22.32
N GLU A 72 -0.60 9.26 23.63
CA GLU A 72 -0.90 8.01 24.31
C GLU A 72 -2.32 7.52 24.03
N VAL A 73 -2.50 6.20 24.10
CA VAL A 73 -3.79 5.53 23.90
C VAL A 73 -4.13 4.76 25.17
N PRO A 74 -4.96 5.33 26.06
CA PRO A 74 -5.38 4.64 27.27
C PRO A 74 -5.98 3.26 26.95
N GLY A 75 -5.48 2.22 27.63
CA GLY A 75 -5.90 0.83 27.41
C GLY A 75 -5.20 0.10 26.26
N ASN A 76 -4.46 0.80 25.39
CA ASN A 76 -3.75 0.19 24.26
C ASN A 76 -2.39 0.87 23.96
N PRO A 77 -1.39 0.73 24.85
CA PRO A 77 -0.09 1.40 24.70
C PRO A 77 0.74 0.90 23.51
N ASN A 78 0.38 -0.24 22.91
CA ASN A 78 1.05 -0.75 21.71
C ASN A 78 0.70 0.06 20.46
N ALA A 79 -0.47 0.71 20.44
CA ALA A 79 -0.92 1.47 19.29
C ALA A 79 -0.02 2.67 18.99
N ALA A 80 0.24 3.53 19.98
CA ALA A 80 1.15 4.68 19.81
C ALA A 80 2.56 4.23 19.39
N LYS A 81 3.07 3.14 20.00
CA LYS A 81 4.37 2.56 19.65
C LYS A 81 4.45 2.07 18.21
N ALA A 82 3.39 1.43 17.70
CA ALA A 82 3.34 0.93 16.32
C ALA A 82 3.22 2.05 15.28
N VAL A 83 2.62 3.18 15.64
CA VAL A 83 2.44 4.36 14.75
C VAL A 83 3.67 5.26 14.72
N GLN A 84 4.44 5.32 15.81
CA GLN A 84 5.60 6.21 15.93
C GLN A 84 6.64 6.05 14.80
N PRO A 85 6.98 4.84 14.31
CA PRO A 85 7.86 4.69 13.15
C PRO A 85 7.30 5.33 11.88
N TRP A 86 6.01 5.14 11.60
CA TRP A 86 5.34 5.75 10.46
C TRP A 86 5.35 7.28 10.56
N VAL A 87 5.15 7.86 11.74
CA VAL A 87 5.26 9.32 11.94
C VAL A 87 6.66 9.83 11.63
N ARG A 88 7.71 9.13 12.07
CA ARG A 88 9.10 9.51 11.74
C ARG A 88 9.33 9.49 10.23
N ASP A 89 8.83 8.47 9.54
CA ASP A 89 8.91 8.39 8.09
C ASP A 89 8.06 9.47 7.41
N LEU A 90 6.87 9.80 7.92
CA LEU A 90 6.05 10.88 7.36
C LEU A 90 6.79 12.22 7.31
N VAL A 91 7.55 12.53 8.36
CA VAL A 91 8.33 13.77 8.42
C VAL A 91 9.58 13.69 7.54
N GLY A 92 10.31 12.58 7.57
CA GLY A 92 11.63 12.48 6.95
C GLY A 92 11.70 11.88 5.55
N ALA A 93 10.66 11.16 5.11
CA ALA A 93 10.68 10.37 3.88
C ALA A 93 10.00 11.06 2.69
N ASP A 94 10.41 10.63 1.50
CA ASP A 94 9.61 10.82 0.30
C ASP A 94 8.31 9.99 0.37
N ILE A 95 7.27 10.47 -0.31
CA ILE A 95 5.96 9.81 -0.28
C ILE A 95 6.01 8.40 -0.87
N GLU A 96 6.93 8.12 -1.80
CA GLU A 96 7.06 6.80 -2.43
C GLU A 96 7.61 5.74 -1.46
N GLN A 97 8.46 6.13 -0.51
CA GLN A 97 8.89 5.26 0.57
C GLN A 97 7.71 4.87 1.47
N LEU A 98 6.81 5.80 1.76
CA LEU A 98 5.58 5.51 2.49
C LEU A 98 4.64 4.61 1.69
N VAL A 99 4.51 4.84 0.37
CA VAL A 99 3.75 3.94 -0.53
C VAL A 99 4.28 2.51 -0.46
N ARG A 100 5.60 2.32 -0.50
CA ARG A 100 6.21 0.99 -0.39
C ARG A 100 6.01 0.35 0.99
N LYS A 101 6.14 1.11 2.07
CA LYS A 101 5.98 0.60 3.44
C LYS A 101 4.50 0.31 3.77
N CYS A 102 3.58 1.12 3.26
CA CYS A 102 2.14 1.01 3.47
C CYS A 102 1.43 0.25 2.35
N TRP A 103 2.05 -0.86 1.93
CA TRP A 103 1.59 -1.69 0.82
C TRP A 103 0.21 -2.32 1.04
N THR A 104 -0.34 -2.33 2.26
CA THR A 104 -1.72 -2.80 2.53
C THR A 104 -2.80 -1.82 2.09
N ILE A 105 -2.42 -0.57 1.82
CA ILE A 105 -3.27 0.52 1.33
C ILE A 105 -3.02 0.70 -0.17
N GLU A 106 -4.07 1.01 -0.93
CA GLU A 106 -3.92 1.31 -2.36
C GLU A 106 -2.93 2.48 -2.56
N PRO A 107 -1.94 2.36 -3.47
CA PRO A 107 -0.85 3.33 -3.60
C PRO A 107 -1.30 4.78 -3.78
N GLN A 108 -2.33 5.05 -4.59
CA GLN A 108 -2.82 6.41 -4.79
C GLN A 108 -3.56 6.96 -3.58
N ASN A 109 -4.26 6.11 -2.83
CA ASN A 109 -4.84 6.44 -1.53
C ASN A 109 -3.74 6.82 -0.52
N VAL A 110 -2.59 6.13 -0.51
CA VAL A 110 -1.45 6.55 0.35
C VAL A 110 -0.99 7.97 -0.01
N ARG A 111 -0.79 8.25 -1.30
CA ARG A 111 -0.35 9.58 -1.78
C ARG A 111 -1.33 10.68 -1.40
N SER A 112 -2.63 10.43 -1.55
CA SER A 112 -3.66 11.43 -1.25
C SER A 112 -3.87 11.63 0.26
N MET A 113 -3.96 10.53 1.01
CA MET A 113 -4.19 10.56 2.46
C MET A 113 -3.04 11.23 3.21
N TYR A 114 -1.79 11.04 2.76
CA TYR A 114 -0.60 11.53 3.48
C TYR A 114 -0.09 12.88 2.97
N ALA A 115 -0.86 13.56 2.11
CA ALA A 115 -0.46 14.85 1.54
C ALA A 115 -0.42 15.98 2.59
N ASP A 116 -1.40 16.02 3.51
CA ASP A 116 -1.49 17.03 4.57
C ASP A 116 -0.71 16.59 5.82
N LYS A 117 0.62 16.72 5.75
CA LYS A 117 1.52 16.31 6.83
C LYS A 117 1.22 17.05 8.14
N ASP A 118 1.04 18.37 8.08
CA ASP A 118 0.84 19.18 9.29
C ASP A 118 -0.48 18.83 10.00
N GLY A 119 -1.57 18.66 9.24
CA GLY A 119 -2.85 18.22 9.80
C GLY A 119 -2.78 16.83 10.43
N ILE A 120 -2.03 15.92 9.83
CA ILE A 120 -1.77 14.58 10.37
C ILE A 120 -0.97 14.65 11.67
N LEU A 121 0.14 15.40 11.69
CA LEU A 121 0.99 15.54 12.88
C LEU A 121 0.21 16.17 14.04
N ALA A 122 -0.64 17.15 13.76
CA ALA A 122 -1.54 17.74 14.76
C ALA A 122 -2.56 16.73 15.31
N ALA A 123 -3.06 15.82 14.46
CA ALA A 123 -3.98 14.77 14.89
C ALA A 123 -3.29 13.74 15.79
N VAL A 124 -2.17 13.15 15.34
CA VAL A 124 -1.46 12.09 16.10
C VAL A 124 -0.85 12.60 17.40
N ALA A 125 -0.64 13.90 17.57
CA ALA A 125 -0.20 14.49 18.84
C ALA A 125 -1.29 14.52 19.92
N GLN A 126 -2.57 14.37 19.56
CA GLN A 126 -3.66 14.28 20.52
C GLN A 126 -3.69 12.92 21.22
N PRO A 127 -4.31 12.77 22.40
CA PRO A 127 -4.58 11.45 22.97
C PRO A 127 -5.44 10.61 22.01
N GLY A 128 -5.07 9.33 21.83
CA GLY A 128 -5.81 8.41 20.99
C GLY A 128 -6.97 7.73 21.72
N ILE A 129 -7.93 7.21 20.96
CA ILE A 129 -9.12 6.51 21.42
C ILE A 129 -9.02 5.06 20.92
N ASP A 130 -9.01 4.08 21.83
CA ASP A 130 -9.12 2.66 21.47
C ASP A 130 -10.58 2.32 21.16
N GLY A 131 -10.95 2.41 19.89
CA GLY A 131 -12.27 2.04 19.42
C GLY A 131 -12.43 0.53 19.24
N GLN A 132 -13.63 0.13 18.85
CA GLN A 132 -13.95 -1.28 18.59
C GLN A 132 -13.08 -1.88 17.48
N PHE A 133 -12.95 -1.18 16.35
CA PHE A 133 -12.29 -1.68 15.14
C PHE A 133 -10.95 -1.01 14.82
N ALA A 134 -10.71 0.18 15.38
CA ALA A 134 -9.51 0.95 15.12
C ALA A 134 -9.16 1.83 16.33
N VAL A 135 -7.87 2.13 16.45
CA VAL A 135 -7.39 3.22 17.30
C VAL A 135 -7.45 4.51 16.49
N ILE A 136 -7.95 5.58 17.10
CA ILE A 136 -8.26 6.83 16.41
C ILE A 136 -7.63 8.01 17.12
N TRP A 137 -6.92 8.85 16.38
CA TRP A 137 -6.43 10.17 16.80
C TRP A 137 -7.17 11.25 16.02
N LYS A 138 -7.76 12.20 16.73
CA LYS A 138 -8.59 13.26 16.13
C LYS A 138 -7.88 14.60 16.27
N GLY A 139 -7.50 15.18 15.14
CA GLY A 139 -7.01 16.55 15.07
C GLY A 139 -8.10 17.53 14.64
N PRO A 140 -7.73 18.82 14.49
CA PRO A 140 -8.67 19.85 14.04
C PRO A 140 -9.17 19.64 12.61
N VAL A 141 -8.29 19.15 11.72
CA VAL A 141 -8.57 19.02 10.28
C VAL A 141 -8.46 17.59 9.76
N GLN A 142 -7.67 16.73 10.41
CA GLN A 142 -7.50 15.34 10.04
C GLN A 142 -7.91 14.40 11.17
N THR A 143 -8.36 13.21 10.81
CA THR A 143 -8.52 12.06 11.68
C THR A 143 -7.61 10.94 11.16
N VAL A 144 -6.80 10.39 12.06
CA VAL A 144 -5.87 9.29 11.77
C VAL A 144 -6.39 8.05 12.46
N SER A 145 -6.57 6.96 11.72
CA SER A 145 -7.09 5.70 12.25
C SER A 145 -6.22 4.52 11.85
N VAL A 146 -6.03 3.60 12.78
CA VAL A 146 -5.18 2.41 12.59
C VAL A 146 -5.95 1.17 12.99
N LYS A 147 -5.94 0.18 12.11
CA LYS A 147 -6.56 -1.14 12.35
C LYS A 147 -5.74 -1.95 13.35
N ARG A 148 -6.39 -2.87 14.04
CA ARG A 148 -5.71 -3.74 15.02
C ARG A 148 -4.65 -4.64 14.38
N SER A 149 -4.90 -5.14 13.16
CA SER A 149 -3.93 -5.92 12.38
C SER A 149 -2.63 -5.15 12.09
N GLU A 150 -2.73 -3.86 11.79
CA GLU A 150 -1.60 -2.95 11.56
C GLU A 150 -0.81 -2.68 12.85
N ILE A 151 -1.48 -2.55 14.00
CA ILE A 151 -0.79 -2.37 15.29
C ILE A 151 0.09 -3.58 15.62
N ALA A 152 -0.40 -4.79 15.34
CA ALA A 152 0.33 -6.02 15.60
C ALA A 152 1.60 -6.18 14.73
N SER A 153 1.72 -5.44 13.62
CA SER A 153 2.89 -5.51 12.73
C SER A 153 4.11 -4.77 13.30
N GLY A 154 3.92 -3.84 14.25
CA GLY A 154 4.95 -2.94 14.78
C GLY A 154 5.29 -1.74 13.87
N TYR A 155 4.79 -1.72 12.63
CA TYR A 155 4.79 -0.56 11.73
C TYR A 155 3.36 -0.38 11.22
N ALA A 156 2.58 0.44 11.93
CA ALA A 156 1.18 0.63 11.61
C ALA A 156 1.01 1.68 10.52
N CYS A 157 0.42 1.30 9.39
CA CYS A 157 0.03 2.23 8.33
C CYS A 157 -1.40 2.74 8.55
N PRO A 158 -1.57 4.00 8.98
CA PRO A 158 -2.89 4.55 9.25
C PRO A 158 -3.64 4.88 7.96
N ARG A 159 -4.96 4.91 8.06
CA ARG A 159 -5.79 5.69 7.14
C ARG A 159 -5.98 7.08 7.70
N VAL A 160 -6.05 8.06 6.80
CA VAL A 160 -6.24 9.48 7.14
C VAL A 160 -7.45 9.97 6.36
N ALA A 161 -8.33 10.70 7.05
CA ALA A 161 -9.44 11.38 6.42
C ALA A 161 -9.68 12.74 7.06
N PRO A 162 -10.34 13.67 6.34
CA PRO A 162 -10.79 14.92 6.93
C PRO A 162 -11.59 14.69 8.21
N ALA A 163 -11.42 15.58 9.18
CA ALA A 163 -12.17 15.52 10.43
C ALA A 163 -13.69 15.48 10.16
N GLY A 164 -14.37 14.51 10.76
CA GLY A 164 -15.81 14.30 10.60
C GLY A 164 -16.24 13.47 9.38
N ALA A 165 -15.32 12.99 8.55
CA ALA A 165 -15.65 12.12 7.42
C ALA A 165 -16.18 10.74 7.87
N ALA A 166 -17.17 10.20 7.15
CA ALA A 166 -17.88 8.97 7.52
C ALA A 166 -17.20 7.67 7.05
N SER A 167 -16.46 7.68 5.94
CA SER A 167 -15.75 6.51 5.41
C SER A 167 -14.34 6.87 4.96
N THR A 168 -13.38 5.99 5.23
CA THR A 168 -11.99 6.06 4.73
C THR A 168 -11.74 5.12 3.56
N PHE A 169 -12.74 4.33 3.16
CA PHE A 169 -12.64 3.34 2.09
C PHE A 169 -13.38 3.78 0.84
N ASN A 170 -12.79 3.49 -0.31
CA ASN A 170 -13.35 3.79 -1.63
C ASN A 170 -13.23 2.59 -2.58
N GLU A 171 -13.78 2.71 -3.80
CA GLU A 171 -13.72 1.63 -4.80
C GLU A 171 -12.28 1.23 -5.18
N ALA A 172 -11.30 2.13 -5.05
CA ALA A 172 -9.91 1.79 -5.32
C ALA A 172 -9.36 0.80 -4.29
N ASP A 173 -9.76 0.91 -3.02
CA ASP A 173 -9.43 -0.09 -1.99
C ASP A 173 -10.02 -1.46 -2.33
N ALA A 174 -11.26 -1.52 -2.84
CA ALA A 174 -11.87 -2.78 -3.27
C ALA A 174 -11.10 -3.44 -4.43
N ARG A 175 -10.75 -2.66 -5.46
CA ARG A 175 -9.90 -3.15 -6.57
C ARG A 175 -8.55 -3.62 -6.06
N TYR A 176 -7.95 -2.89 -5.12
CA TYR A 176 -6.65 -3.24 -4.58
C TYR A 176 -6.67 -4.49 -3.69
N THR A 177 -7.75 -4.72 -2.93
CA THR A 177 -8.00 -5.99 -2.24
C THR A 177 -7.99 -7.16 -3.22
N VAL A 178 -8.67 -7.04 -4.35
CA VAL A 178 -8.71 -8.11 -5.37
C VAL A 178 -7.37 -8.26 -6.10
N GLN A 179 -6.67 -7.15 -6.38
CA GLN A 179 -5.33 -7.18 -6.94
C GLN A 179 -4.37 -7.96 -6.03
N ARG A 180 -4.35 -7.65 -4.72
CA ARG A 180 -3.53 -8.36 -3.74
C ARG A 180 -3.90 -9.83 -3.66
N TYR A 181 -5.20 -10.15 -3.64
CA TYR A 181 -5.68 -11.52 -3.62
C TYR A 181 -5.21 -12.32 -4.85
N LEU A 182 -5.41 -11.80 -6.06
CA LEU A 182 -4.97 -12.45 -7.30
C LEU A 182 -3.44 -12.54 -7.40
N SER A 183 -2.72 -11.53 -6.93
CA SER A 183 -1.26 -11.49 -6.90
C SER A 183 -0.67 -12.63 -6.05
N ARG A 184 -1.34 -13.00 -4.94
CA ARG A 184 -0.96 -14.19 -4.15
C ARG A 184 -1.14 -15.48 -4.97
N TRP A 185 -2.25 -15.61 -5.69
CA TRP A 185 -2.56 -16.81 -6.48
C TRP A 185 -1.63 -17.02 -7.66
N THR A 186 -1.11 -15.94 -8.26
CA THR A 186 -0.12 -16.02 -9.34
C THR A 186 1.32 -16.13 -8.83
N GLY A 187 1.54 -16.25 -7.51
CA GLY A 187 2.87 -16.37 -6.91
C GLY A 187 3.67 -15.07 -6.88
N ASN A 188 3.03 -13.92 -7.10
CA ASN A 188 3.66 -12.60 -7.11
C ASN A 188 2.98 -11.67 -6.09
N PRO A 189 2.92 -12.01 -4.80
CA PRO A 189 2.25 -11.19 -3.81
C PRO A 189 2.87 -9.79 -3.75
N VAL A 190 2.05 -8.78 -3.42
CA VAL A 190 2.50 -7.37 -3.38
C VAL A 190 3.62 -7.16 -2.36
N ASP A 191 3.58 -7.91 -1.26
CA ASP A 191 4.64 -8.03 -0.29
C ASP A 191 4.79 -9.49 0.15
N LYS A 192 5.98 -9.91 0.56
CA LYS A 192 6.22 -11.28 1.05
C LYS A 192 5.38 -11.63 2.28
N ASP A 193 4.99 -10.64 3.08
CA ASP A 193 4.16 -10.79 4.27
C ASP A 193 2.67 -10.73 3.95
N ASP A 194 2.30 -10.50 2.68
CA ASP A 194 0.93 -10.46 2.19
C ASP A 194 0.31 -11.86 2.12
N VAL A 195 -0.01 -12.42 3.29
CA VAL A 195 -0.60 -13.76 3.45
C VAL A 195 -1.91 -13.70 4.21
N GLU A 196 -2.82 -14.63 3.90
CA GLU A 196 -4.19 -14.62 4.44
C GLU A 196 -4.25 -14.68 5.97
N GLY A 197 -3.35 -15.43 6.61
CA GLY A 197 -3.30 -15.53 8.07
C GLY A 197 -2.87 -14.27 8.81
N ARG A 198 -2.25 -13.30 8.11
CA ARG A 198 -1.76 -12.05 8.71
C ARG A 198 -2.54 -10.83 8.21
N TYR A 199 -2.88 -10.82 6.93
CA TYR A 199 -3.66 -9.78 6.29
C TYR A 199 -4.82 -10.43 5.53
N PRO A 200 -5.93 -10.79 6.20
CA PRO A 200 -7.02 -11.50 5.56
C PRO A 200 -7.66 -10.65 4.46
N LEU A 201 -7.86 -11.26 3.29
CA LEU A 201 -8.55 -10.65 2.15
C LEU A 201 -9.85 -11.39 1.83
N VAL A 202 -10.07 -12.57 2.41
CA VAL A 202 -11.34 -13.32 2.30
C VAL A 202 -12.19 -13.00 3.53
N CYS A 203 -13.46 -12.67 3.30
CA CYS A 203 -14.38 -12.38 4.40
C CYS A 203 -14.60 -13.65 5.25
N ALA A 204 -14.48 -13.53 6.57
CA ALA A 204 -14.71 -14.66 7.48
C ALA A 204 -16.14 -15.21 7.34
N GLY A 205 -16.27 -16.53 7.22
CA GLY A 205 -17.56 -17.21 7.08
C GLY A 205 -18.26 -17.04 5.73
N SER A 206 -17.60 -16.41 4.74
CA SER A 206 -18.16 -16.17 3.41
C SER A 206 -18.22 -17.42 2.52
N VAL A 207 -18.87 -17.30 1.35
CA VAL A 207 -18.92 -18.37 0.35
C VAL A 207 -17.51 -18.75 -0.10
N LEU A 208 -16.64 -17.77 -0.33
CA LEU A 208 -15.25 -18.00 -0.70
C LEU A 208 -14.45 -18.64 0.43
N ALA A 209 -14.68 -18.25 1.69
CA ALA A 209 -14.01 -18.88 2.84
C ALA A 209 -14.31 -20.38 2.93
N ASN A 210 -15.53 -20.78 2.55
CA ASN A 210 -15.94 -22.19 2.50
C ASN A 210 -15.50 -22.91 1.20
N ASN A 211 -14.95 -22.19 0.23
CA ASN A 211 -14.52 -22.72 -1.06
C ASN A 211 -13.15 -22.13 -1.49
N PRO A 212 -12.07 -22.32 -0.71
CA PRO A 212 -10.80 -21.65 -0.95
C PRO A 212 -10.12 -22.05 -2.28
N GLY A 213 -10.51 -23.18 -2.88
CA GLY A 213 -9.92 -23.68 -4.12
C GLY A 213 -10.42 -23.01 -5.41
N ARG A 214 -11.28 -21.98 -5.34
CA ARG A 214 -11.92 -21.34 -6.52
C ARG A 214 -10.94 -20.84 -7.59
N LEU A 215 -9.73 -20.45 -7.21
CA LEU A 215 -8.70 -19.95 -8.11
C LEU A 215 -7.53 -20.92 -8.34
N THR A 216 -7.70 -22.19 -7.96
CA THR A 216 -6.65 -23.20 -8.17
C THR A 216 -6.26 -23.28 -9.65
N GLY A 217 -4.95 -23.20 -9.92
CA GLY A 217 -4.41 -23.22 -11.27
C GLY A 217 -4.44 -21.86 -11.98
N THR A 218 -4.75 -20.76 -11.29
CA THR A 218 -4.58 -19.40 -11.82
C THR A 218 -3.11 -19.10 -12.07
N THR A 219 -2.79 -18.55 -13.26
CA THR A 219 -1.42 -18.22 -13.68
C THR A 219 -1.25 -16.74 -13.99
N ALA A 220 -2.30 -16.05 -14.42
CA ALA A 220 -2.27 -14.62 -14.71
C ALA A 220 -3.65 -13.98 -14.51
N PHE A 221 -3.68 -12.66 -14.42
CA PHE A 221 -4.92 -11.88 -14.45
C PHE A 221 -4.71 -10.57 -15.22
N GLY A 222 -5.78 -10.09 -15.85
CA GLY A 222 -5.82 -8.84 -16.60
C GLY A 222 -6.12 -7.62 -15.74
N GLN A 223 -6.38 -6.49 -16.40
CA GLN A 223 -6.75 -5.24 -15.73
C GLN A 223 -8.04 -5.41 -14.90
N LEU A 224 -8.04 -4.81 -13.71
CA LEU A 224 -9.21 -4.77 -12.84
C LEU A 224 -10.10 -3.57 -13.15
N THR A 225 -11.41 -3.79 -13.14
CA THR A 225 -12.43 -2.73 -13.15
C THR A 225 -13.35 -2.92 -11.95
N SER A 226 -14.07 -1.87 -11.54
CA SER A 226 -15.03 -1.98 -10.44
C SER A 226 -16.33 -1.26 -10.73
N LYS A 227 -17.35 -1.66 -9.98
CA LYS A 227 -18.64 -1.01 -9.95
C LYS A 227 -19.21 -1.08 -8.53
N SER A 228 -19.62 0.05 -7.98
CA SER A 228 -20.44 0.08 -6.76
C SER A 228 -21.67 -0.83 -6.90
N ALA A 229 -21.85 -1.72 -5.93
CA ALA A 229 -22.97 -2.67 -5.84
C ALA A 229 -23.89 -2.39 -4.63
N GLY A 230 -23.46 -1.51 -3.72
CA GLY A 230 -24.20 -1.09 -2.53
C GLY A 230 -23.43 0.01 -1.79
N ILE A 231 -23.86 0.32 -0.56
CA ILE A 231 -23.19 1.33 0.28
C ILE A 231 -21.79 0.85 0.69
N SER A 232 -21.65 -0.44 1.00
CA SER A 232 -20.39 -1.05 1.43
C SER A 232 -19.86 -2.10 0.43
N ASP A 233 -20.60 -2.34 -0.65
CA ASP A 233 -20.35 -3.44 -1.57
C ASP A 233 -19.83 -2.94 -2.91
N VAL A 234 -18.78 -3.59 -3.41
CA VAL A 234 -18.18 -3.30 -4.72
C VAL A 234 -17.94 -4.61 -5.45
N ASP A 235 -18.42 -4.66 -6.69
CA ASP A 235 -18.07 -5.72 -7.61
C ASP A 235 -16.79 -5.33 -8.33
N VAL A 236 -15.79 -6.20 -8.31
CA VAL A 236 -14.53 -6.01 -9.04
C VAL A 236 -14.42 -7.09 -10.10
N SER A 237 -14.18 -6.72 -11.35
CA SER A 237 -14.08 -7.64 -12.47
C SER A 237 -12.64 -7.75 -12.96
N ALA A 238 -12.21 -8.95 -13.31
CA ALA A 238 -10.93 -9.20 -13.96
C ALA A 238 -11.04 -10.39 -14.93
N SER A 239 -10.19 -10.42 -15.95
CA SER A 239 -9.96 -11.64 -16.73
C SER A 239 -8.90 -12.48 -16.01
N VAL A 240 -9.18 -13.74 -15.73
CA VAL A 240 -8.26 -14.65 -15.02
C VAL A 240 -7.87 -15.79 -15.94
N THR A 241 -6.57 -16.02 -16.09
CA THR A 241 -6.00 -17.08 -16.93
C THR A 241 -5.63 -18.28 -16.08
N ASN A 242 -6.06 -19.47 -16.49
CA ASN A 242 -5.71 -20.73 -15.83
C ASN A 242 -4.45 -21.38 -16.43
N SER A 243 -4.02 -22.51 -15.86
CA SER A 243 -2.84 -23.27 -16.28
C SER A 243 -2.94 -23.84 -17.70
N SER A 244 -4.14 -23.92 -18.27
CA SER A 244 -4.37 -24.31 -19.67
C SER A 244 -4.29 -23.11 -20.63
N GLY A 245 -3.98 -21.91 -20.14
CA GLY A 245 -3.89 -20.69 -20.93
C GLY A 245 -5.24 -20.07 -21.28
N VAL A 246 -6.35 -20.57 -20.71
CA VAL A 246 -7.70 -20.05 -20.98
C VAL A 246 -7.99 -18.89 -20.04
N ALA A 247 -8.32 -17.72 -20.61
CA ALA A 247 -8.74 -16.54 -19.88
C ALA A 247 -10.27 -16.50 -19.74
N GLN A 248 -10.77 -16.31 -18.52
CA GLN A 248 -12.20 -16.24 -18.21
C GLN A 248 -12.51 -14.95 -17.44
N PRO A 249 -13.62 -14.25 -17.76
CA PRO A 249 -14.06 -13.15 -16.93
C PRO A 249 -14.53 -13.69 -15.57
N MET A 250 -14.08 -13.04 -14.49
CA MET A 250 -14.53 -13.32 -13.12
C MET A 250 -14.96 -12.03 -12.44
N VAL A 251 -15.95 -12.13 -11.58
CA VAL A 251 -16.45 -11.05 -10.72
C VAL A 251 -16.23 -11.41 -9.26
N PHE A 252 -15.45 -10.58 -8.59
CA PHE A 252 -15.14 -10.67 -7.17
C PHE A 252 -16.12 -9.80 -6.40
N LYS A 253 -16.91 -10.43 -5.54
CA LYS A 253 -17.87 -9.74 -4.68
C LYS A 253 -17.16 -9.26 -3.43
N THR A 254 -16.98 -7.95 -3.27
CA THR A 254 -16.29 -7.38 -2.10
C THR A 254 -17.24 -6.60 -1.21
N THR A 255 -16.95 -6.59 0.09
CA THR A 255 -17.67 -5.77 1.08
C THR A 255 -16.70 -5.21 2.12
N ILE A 256 -17.05 -4.10 2.75
CA ILE A 256 -16.27 -3.52 3.85
C ILE A 256 -16.47 -4.39 5.12
N GLY A 257 -15.41 -5.04 5.56
CA GLY A 257 -15.32 -5.73 6.84
C GLY A 257 -14.49 -4.95 7.88
N PRO A 258 -14.23 -5.57 9.06
CA PRO A 258 -13.46 -4.94 10.15
C PRO A 258 -12.04 -4.50 9.74
N GLU A 259 -11.44 -5.21 8.78
CA GLU A 259 -10.09 -4.96 8.28
C GLU A 259 -10.07 -4.22 6.93
N GLY A 260 -11.19 -3.59 6.54
CA GLY A 260 -11.39 -3.00 5.21
C GLY A 260 -12.07 -3.95 4.24
N TYR A 261 -11.94 -3.72 2.93
CA TYR A 261 -12.57 -4.60 1.93
C TYR A 261 -12.04 -6.03 2.02
N CYS A 262 -12.95 -6.99 2.04
CA CYS A 262 -12.69 -8.42 1.89
C CYS A 262 -13.60 -9.00 0.80
N ILE A 263 -13.23 -10.19 0.30
CA ILE A 263 -13.93 -10.89 -0.79
C ILE A 263 -14.87 -11.93 -0.20
N ASN A 264 -16.15 -11.85 -0.56
CA ASN A 264 -17.21 -12.76 -0.15
C ASN A 264 -17.34 -13.98 -1.07
N ASP A 265 -17.27 -13.77 -2.38
CA ASP A 265 -17.44 -14.83 -3.39
C ASP A 265 -16.79 -14.42 -4.71
N ILE A 266 -16.67 -15.40 -5.62
CA ILE A 266 -16.15 -15.24 -6.99
C ILE A 266 -17.12 -15.92 -7.95
N ASN A 267 -17.62 -15.16 -8.92
CA ASN A 267 -18.59 -15.58 -9.94
C ASN A 267 -18.03 -15.51 -11.35
#